data_AF-I3YUY1-F1
#
_entry.id   AF-I3YUY1-F1
#
_cell.length_a   1.000
_cell.length_b   1.000
_cell.length_c   1.000
_cell.angle_alpha   90.00
_cell.angle_beta   90.00
_cell.angle_gamma   90.00
#
_symmetry.space_group_name_H-M   'P 1'
#
loop_
_entity.id
_entity.type
_entity.pdbx_description
1 polymer ?
#
loop_
_entity_poly.entity_id
_entity_poly.type
_entity_poly.pdbx_seq_one_letter_code
_entity_poly.pdbx_strand_id
1 'polypeptide(L)'
;MKKFRLPRKTKKRLKRGLWLYPLDEKGNSLMARPSRSQEDYDAYKRGELRNLGSLYNSRKRQLEFRSKIDPEITVTDVVLKTYVDDLIAKEYRKWAFQILVKAKNHSKAKKAYYNFVNAYLLQKKDGSFGNVACLAVDHAEELLKKPYNPSKKKQVTLT
;
A
#
# COMPACT_ATOMS: atom_id res chain seq x y z
N MET A 1 -9.39 -44.86 9.79
CA MET A 1 -8.37 -43.95 9.24
C MET A 1 -7.73 -43.12 10.36
N LYS A 2 -6.39 -43.05 10.43
CA LYS A 2 -5.69 -42.21 11.42
C LYS A 2 -6.00 -40.74 11.14
N LYS A 3 -6.46 -40.00 12.15
CA LYS A 3 -6.72 -38.56 12.03
C LYS A 3 -5.38 -37.84 11.82
N PHE A 4 -5.27 -37.07 10.76
CA PHE A 4 -4.10 -36.22 10.52
C PHE A 4 -3.85 -35.29 11.70
N ARG A 5 -2.67 -35.38 12.31
CA ARG A 5 -2.28 -34.61 13.49
C ARG A 5 -0.90 -34.02 13.30
N LEU A 6 -0.82 -32.70 13.46
CA LEU A 6 0.44 -31.96 13.46
C LEU A 6 0.75 -31.42 14.86
N PRO A 7 2.04 -31.29 15.23
CA PRO A 7 2.45 -30.59 16.43
C PRO A 7 1.84 -29.19 16.50
N ARG A 8 1.41 -28.76 17.69
CA ARG A 8 0.71 -27.47 17.91
C ARG A 8 1.48 -26.28 17.33
N LYS A 9 2.80 -26.22 17.52
CA LYS A 9 3.66 -25.13 17.00
C LYS A 9 3.65 -25.10 15.46
N THR A 10 3.80 -26.26 14.81
CA THR A 10 3.77 -26.40 13.34
C THR A 10 2.41 -26.00 12.78
N LYS A 11 1.31 -26.49 13.39
CA LYS A 11 -0.05 -26.16 12.98
C LYS A 11 -0.34 -24.65 13.08
N LYS A 12 0.10 -24.00 14.17
CA LYS A 12 -0.03 -22.54 14.34
C LYS A 12 0.75 -21.76 13.28
N ARG A 13 1.97 -22.18 12.95
CA ARG A 13 2.78 -21.53 11.90
C ARG A 13 2.11 -21.62 10.53
N LEU A 14 1.64 -22.80 10.15
CA LEU A 14 0.96 -23.03 8.87
C LEU A 14 -0.35 -22.22 8.76
N LYS A 15 -1.11 -22.09 9.84
CA LYS A 15 -2.35 -21.30 9.83
C LYS A 15 -2.15 -19.80 9.58
N ARG A 16 -0.94 -19.26 9.76
CA ARG A 16 -0.65 -17.83 9.52
C ARG A 16 -0.36 -17.52 8.04
N GLY A 17 -0.03 -18.54 7.25
CA GLY A 17 0.23 -18.39 5.83
C GLY A 17 -1.03 -18.58 4.99
N LEU A 18 -1.06 -17.93 3.84
CA LEU A 18 -2.04 -18.18 2.79
C LEU A 18 -1.34 -19.04 1.74
N TRP A 19 -1.60 -20.35 1.76
CA TRP A 19 -0.89 -21.33 0.94
C TRP A 19 -1.67 -21.63 -0.32
N LEU A 20 -0.98 -21.58 -1.44
CA LEU A 20 -1.54 -21.77 -2.77
C LEU A 20 -0.66 -22.76 -3.54
N TYR A 21 -1.30 -23.62 -4.32
CA TYR A 21 -0.63 -24.42 -5.33
C TYR A 21 -0.10 -23.52 -6.46
N PRO A 22 0.85 -23.98 -7.29
CA PRO A 22 1.27 -23.24 -8.48
C PRO A 22 0.09 -22.90 -9.39
N LEU A 23 0.29 -21.91 -10.24
CA LEU A 23 -0.72 -21.46 -11.20
C LEU A 23 -0.94 -22.55 -12.24
N ASP A 24 -2.20 -22.79 -12.57
CA ASP A 24 -2.61 -23.61 -13.70
C ASP A 24 -2.39 -22.84 -15.02
N GLU A 25 -2.52 -23.51 -16.17
CA GLU A 25 -2.30 -22.92 -17.51
C GLU A 25 -3.17 -21.67 -17.78
N LYS A 26 -4.31 -21.58 -17.10
CA LYS A 26 -5.24 -20.44 -17.16
C LYS A 26 -4.99 -19.34 -16.11
N GLY A 27 -3.91 -19.44 -15.33
CA GLY A 27 -3.56 -18.48 -14.28
C GLY A 27 -4.37 -18.62 -12.98
N ASN A 28 -5.16 -19.68 -12.83
CA ASN A 28 -5.89 -19.96 -11.58
C ASN A 28 -5.00 -20.72 -10.60
N SER A 29 -5.24 -20.58 -9.30
CA SER A 29 -4.49 -21.30 -8.27
C SER A 29 -5.41 -21.84 -7.19
N LEU A 30 -5.19 -23.11 -6.82
CA LEU A 30 -5.96 -23.78 -5.79
C LEU A 30 -5.40 -23.45 -4.39
N MET A 31 -6.30 -23.15 -3.45
CA MET A 31 -5.90 -22.87 -2.07
C MET A 31 -5.62 -24.17 -1.30
N ALA A 32 -4.40 -24.29 -0.78
CA ALA A 32 -3.97 -25.41 0.05
C ALA A 32 -4.22 -25.13 1.53
N ARG A 33 -4.54 -26.17 2.30
CA ARG A 33 -4.67 -26.12 3.77
C ARG A 33 -3.76 -27.15 4.45
N PRO A 34 -2.42 -26.93 4.46
CA PRO A 34 -1.44 -27.83 5.08
C PRO A 34 -1.64 -28.11 6.58
N SER A 35 -2.45 -27.30 7.25
CA SER A 35 -2.77 -27.47 8.68
C SER A 35 -3.91 -28.46 8.95
N ARG A 36 -4.63 -28.90 7.90
CA ARG A 36 -5.84 -29.71 7.96
C ARG A 36 -5.78 -30.96 7.07
N SER A 37 -5.10 -30.91 5.93
CA SER A 37 -4.92 -32.05 5.02
C SER A 37 -3.48 -32.58 5.08
N GLN A 38 -3.34 -33.91 5.01
CA GLN A 38 -2.04 -34.58 4.91
C GLN A 38 -1.40 -34.31 3.55
N GLU A 39 -2.18 -34.40 2.46
CA GLU A 39 -1.70 -34.16 1.09
C GLU A 39 -1.13 -32.75 0.93
N ASP A 40 -1.84 -31.74 1.43
CA ASP A 40 -1.36 -30.36 1.42
C ASP A 40 -0.11 -30.17 2.30
N TYR A 41 0.03 -30.96 3.37
CA TYR A 41 1.20 -30.91 4.22
C TYR A 41 2.42 -31.55 3.56
N ASP A 42 2.21 -32.61 2.80
CA ASP A 42 3.26 -33.24 2.01
C ASP A 42 3.69 -32.34 0.84
N ALA A 43 2.74 -31.71 0.14
CA ALA A 43 3.03 -30.67 -0.85
C ALA A 43 3.78 -29.47 -0.25
N TYR A 44 3.40 -29.02 0.96
CA TYR A 44 4.15 -28.01 1.72
C TYR A 44 5.59 -28.46 2.00
N LYS A 45 5.78 -29.73 2.38
CA LYS A 45 7.10 -30.31 2.68
C LYS A 45 7.98 -30.45 1.45
N ARG A 46 7.39 -30.74 0.29
CA ARG A 46 8.07 -30.76 -1.02
C ARG A 46 8.40 -29.36 -1.56
N GLY A 47 7.87 -28.29 -0.95
CA GLY A 47 8.15 -26.91 -1.35
C GLY A 47 7.32 -26.42 -2.55
N GLU A 48 6.29 -27.16 -2.94
CA GLU A 48 5.43 -26.85 -4.09
C GLU A 48 4.47 -25.69 -3.82
N LEU A 49 4.18 -25.41 -2.55
CA LEU A 49 3.21 -24.38 -2.16
C LEU A 49 3.83 -22.99 -2.06
N ARG A 50 3.16 -22.01 -2.66
CA ARG A 50 3.47 -20.60 -2.52
C ARG A 50 2.71 -20.00 -1.35
N ASN A 51 3.40 -19.23 -0.50
CA ASN A 51 2.77 -18.48 0.59
C ASN A 51 2.58 -17.01 0.23
N LEU A 52 1.33 -16.58 -0.01
CA LEU A 52 1.02 -15.17 -0.23
C LEU A 52 0.99 -14.37 1.08
N GLY A 53 0.66 -15.02 2.20
CA GLY A 53 0.59 -14.43 3.54
C GLY A 53 1.91 -14.43 4.31
N SER A 54 3.05 -14.66 3.64
CA SER A 54 4.35 -14.68 4.30
C SER A 54 4.71 -13.27 4.81
N LEU A 55 4.48 -13.03 6.10
CA LEU A 55 4.88 -11.82 6.81
C LEU A 55 6.41 -11.63 6.85
N TYR A 56 7.18 -12.72 6.68
CA TYR A 56 8.63 -12.72 6.83
C TYR A 56 9.33 -11.73 5.87
N ASN A 57 8.91 -11.71 4.60
CA ASN A 57 9.41 -10.74 3.61
C ASN A 57 8.59 -9.45 3.54
N SER A 58 7.40 -9.42 4.12
CA SER A 58 6.52 -8.25 4.08
C SER A 58 7.16 -7.05 4.78
N ARG A 59 7.73 -7.24 5.97
CA ARG A 59 8.40 -6.16 6.70
C ARG A 59 9.63 -5.63 5.96
N LYS A 60 10.45 -6.52 5.40
CA LYS A 60 11.63 -6.14 4.62
C LYS A 60 11.22 -5.33 3.38
N ARG A 61 10.26 -5.82 2.59
CA ARG A 61 9.73 -5.11 1.42
C ARG A 61 9.09 -3.77 1.78
N GLN A 62 8.38 -3.70 2.92
CA GLN A 62 7.81 -2.45 3.41
C GLN A 62 8.91 -1.44 3.77
N LEU A 63 9.96 -1.87 4.46
CA LEU A 63 11.10 -1.02 4.79
C LEU A 63 11.83 -0.54 3.54
N GLU A 64 12.07 -1.42 2.57
CA GLU A 64 12.64 -1.07 1.27
C GLU A 64 11.77 -0.05 0.53
N PHE A 65 10.46 -0.27 0.45
CA PHE A 65 9.53 0.68 -0.16
C PHE A 65 9.56 2.04 0.52
N ARG A 66 9.51 2.07 1.86
CA ARG A 66 9.57 3.31 2.65
C ARG A 66 10.89 4.03 2.47
N SER A 67 12.01 3.31 2.39
CA SER A 67 13.32 3.92 2.15
C SER A 67 13.42 4.66 0.81
N LYS A 68 12.62 4.26 -0.19
CA LYS A 68 12.54 4.92 -1.50
C LYS A 68 11.60 6.13 -1.52
N ILE A 69 10.51 6.10 -0.74
CA ILE A 69 9.41 7.07 -0.82
C ILE A 69 9.48 8.13 0.29
N ASP A 70 9.89 7.76 1.50
CA ASP A 70 9.95 8.65 2.66
C ASP A 70 11.11 9.68 2.66
N PRO A 71 12.18 9.63 1.81
CA PRO A 71 13.23 10.65 1.82
C PRO A 71 12.71 12.08 1.61
N GLU A 72 13.25 13.03 2.37
CA GLU A 72 12.87 14.43 2.22
C GLU A 72 13.45 15.03 0.94
N ILE A 73 12.57 15.55 0.09
CA ILE A 73 12.97 16.23 -1.14
C ILE A 73 12.11 17.47 -1.32
N THR A 74 12.73 18.56 -1.74
CA THR A 74 12.00 19.79 -2.08
C THR A 74 12.37 20.22 -3.48
N VAL A 75 11.36 20.62 -4.22
CA VAL A 75 11.49 21.16 -5.57
C VAL A 75 10.82 22.52 -5.64
N THR A 76 11.23 23.33 -6.63
CA THR A 76 10.59 24.60 -6.90
C THR A 76 9.17 24.39 -7.41
N ASP A 77 8.31 25.39 -7.23
CA ASP A 77 6.88 25.26 -7.60
C ASP A 77 6.70 25.14 -9.11
N VAL A 78 7.61 25.71 -9.90
CA VAL A 78 7.67 25.55 -11.36
C VAL A 78 7.89 24.09 -11.73
N VAL A 79 8.86 23.43 -11.09
CA VAL A 79 9.17 22.01 -11.31
C VAL A 79 8.06 21.12 -10.78
N LEU A 80 7.46 21.46 -9.64
CA LEU A 80 6.31 20.72 -9.11
C LEU A 80 5.13 20.72 -10.10
N LYS A 81 4.89 21.87 -10.75
CA LYS A 81 3.82 22.00 -11.73
C LYS A 81 4.03 21.08 -12.93
N THR A 82 5.27 20.98 -13.45
CA THR A 82 5.55 20.06 -14.55
C THR A 82 5.33 18.61 -14.16
N TYR A 83 5.65 18.21 -12.92
CA TYR A 83 5.41 16.85 -12.44
C TYR A 83 3.93 16.52 -12.35
N VAL A 84 3.12 17.47 -11.88
CA VAL A 84 1.65 17.33 -11.82
C VAL A 84 1.07 17.26 -13.24
N ASP A 85 1.53 18.12 -14.15
CA ASP A 85 1.04 18.15 -15.52
C ASP A 85 1.37 16.85 -16.27
N ASP A 86 2.53 16.26 -16.03
CA ASP A 86 2.95 14.98 -16.63
C ASP A 86 2.12 13.78 -16.13
N LEU A 87 1.77 13.74 -14.84
CA LEU A 87 1.24 12.54 -14.19
C LEU A 87 -0.28 12.55 -13.99
N ILE A 88 -0.86 13.74 -13.80
CA ILE A 88 -2.28 13.91 -13.43
C ILE A 88 -3.11 14.32 -14.65
N ALA A 89 -4.30 13.74 -14.77
CA ALA A 89 -5.25 14.10 -15.82
C ALA A 89 -5.62 15.59 -15.76
N LYS A 90 -5.82 16.20 -16.94
CA LYS A 90 -5.93 17.66 -17.12
C LYS A 90 -6.91 18.34 -16.16
N GLU A 91 -8.03 17.69 -15.88
CA GLU A 91 -9.12 18.18 -15.04
C GLU A 91 -8.71 18.35 -13.56
N TYR A 92 -7.79 17.52 -13.08
CA TYR A 92 -7.38 17.50 -11.66
C TYR A 92 -6.06 18.22 -11.37
N ARG A 93 -5.32 18.64 -12.40
CA ARG A 93 -3.98 19.26 -12.25
C ARG A 93 -3.99 20.48 -11.34
N LYS A 94 -4.95 21.39 -11.53
CA LYS A 94 -5.06 22.62 -10.72
C LYS A 94 -5.30 22.29 -9.24
N TRP A 95 -6.19 21.36 -8.96
CA TRP A 95 -6.50 20.89 -7.61
C TRP A 95 -5.28 20.23 -6.97
N ALA A 96 -4.67 19.24 -7.65
CA ALA A 96 -3.52 18.50 -7.14
C ALA A 96 -2.33 19.44 -6.84
N PHE A 97 -2.03 20.35 -7.77
CA PHE A 97 -0.97 21.35 -7.59
C PHE A 97 -1.21 22.22 -6.35
N GLN A 98 -2.42 22.76 -6.18
CA GLN A 98 -2.76 23.58 -5.02
C GLN A 98 -2.63 22.82 -3.70
N ILE A 99 -3.02 21.55 -3.66
CA ILE A 99 -2.87 20.69 -2.49
C ILE A 99 -1.40 20.49 -2.16
N LEU A 100 -0.58 20.14 -3.15
CA LEU A 100 0.84 19.87 -2.93
C LEU A 100 1.60 21.13 -2.48
N VAL A 101 1.28 22.31 -3.02
CA VAL A 101 1.85 23.59 -2.56
C VAL A 101 1.48 23.88 -1.11
N LYS A 102 0.24 23.62 -0.70
CA LYS A 102 -0.17 23.75 0.71
C LYS A 102 0.54 22.72 1.60
N ALA A 103 0.64 21.48 1.13
CA ALA A 103 1.25 20.39 1.86
C ALA A 103 2.75 20.61 2.09
N LYS A 104 3.47 21.16 1.10
CA LYS A 104 4.89 21.55 1.19
C LYS A 104 5.20 22.44 2.40
N ASN A 105 4.26 23.31 2.78
CA ASN A 105 4.40 24.27 3.88
C ASN A 105 3.73 23.82 5.19
N HIS A 106 3.09 22.64 5.22
CA HIS A 106 2.32 22.18 6.38
C HIS A 106 3.03 21.04 7.10
N SER A 107 3.34 21.22 8.40
CA SER A 107 4.16 20.29 9.18
C SER A 107 3.71 18.81 9.13
N LYS A 108 2.40 18.55 9.09
CA LYS A 108 1.85 17.19 9.01
C LYS A 108 1.80 16.64 7.58
N ALA A 109 1.50 17.50 6.60
CA ALA A 109 1.24 17.08 5.22
C ALA A 109 2.49 17.10 4.34
N LYS A 110 3.59 17.69 4.83
CA LYS A 110 4.87 17.78 4.10
C LYS A 110 5.42 16.42 3.67
N LYS A 111 5.19 15.37 4.48
CA LYS A 111 5.55 14.00 4.11
C LYS A 111 4.80 13.49 2.88
N ALA A 112 3.51 13.78 2.77
CA ALA A 112 2.71 13.41 1.59
C ALA A 112 3.23 14.14 0.34
N TYR A 113 3.66 15.40 0.48
CA TYR A 113 4.35 16.11 -0.59
C TYR A 113 5.66 15.43 -1.02
N TYR A 114 6.52 15.02 -0.07
CA TYR A 114 7.75 14.28 -0.40
C TYR A 114 7.45 12.97 -1.13
N ASN A 115 6.44 12.23 -0.67
CA ASN A 115 6.03 10.98 -1.28
C ASN A 115 5.60 11.17 -2.74
N PHE A 116 4.88 12.25 -3.06
CA PHE A 116 4.50 12.59 -4.44
C PHE A 116 5.73 12.79 -5.33
N VAL A 117 6.67 13.63 -4.89
CA VAL A 117 7.88 13.96 -5.66
C VAL A 117 8.73 12.70 -5.90
N ASN A 118 8.97 11.92 -4.84
CA ASN A 118 9.73 10.68 -4.97
C ASN A 118 9.03 9.66 -5.87
N ALA A 119 7.70 9.51 -5.73
CA ALA A 119 6.93 8.61 -6.60
C ALA A 119 7.01 9.02 -8.07
N TYR A 120 6.98 10.31 -8.39
CA TYR A 120 7.16 10.79 -9.76
C TYR A 120 8.54 10.46 -10.32
N LEU A 121 9.60 10.71 -9.54
CA LEU A 121 10.98 10.40 -9.96
C LEU A 121 11.19 8.90 -10.17
N LEU A 122 10.57 8.06 -9.35
CA LEU A 122 10.60 6.61 -9.51
C LEU A 122 9.73 6.13 -10.67
N GLN A 123 8.61 6.80 -10.96
CA GLN A 123 7.75 6.50 -12.11
C GLN A 123 8.53 6.68 -13.43
N LYS A 124 9.35 7.72 -13.54
CA LYS A 124 10.21 7.93 -14.72
C LYS A 124 11.25 6.82 -14.93
N LYS A 125 11.66 6.12 -13.87
CA LYS A 125 12.64 5.03 -13.93
C LYS A 125 12.00 3.65 -14.16
N ASP A 126 11.00 3.32 -13.34
CA ASP A 126 10.48 1.95 -13.20
C ASP A 126 9.00 1.81 -13.64
N GLY A 127 8.32 2.91 -14.01
CA GLY A 127 6.95 2.90 -14.56
C GLY A 127 5.81 2.48 -13.60
N SER A 128 6.10 2.12 -12.35
CA SER A 128 5.16 1.44 -11.44
C SER A 128 4.65 2.28 -10.26
N PHE A 129 5.04 3.55 -10.15
CA PHE A 129 4.77 4.44 -9.01
C PHE A 129 3.69 5.50 -9.26
N GLY A 130 3.06 5.53 -10.43
CA GLY A 130 2.02 6.51 -10.79
C GLY A 130 0.86 6.54 -9.79
N ASN A 131 0.36 5.36 -9.41
CA ASN A 131 -0.70 5.25 -8.41
C ASN A 131 -0.26 5.75 -7.02
N VAL A 132 1.01 5.55 -6.66
CA VAL A 132 1.56 6.04 -5.39
C VAL A 132 1.56 7.57 -5.37
N ALA A 133 1.89 8.21 -6.50
CA ALA A 133 1.83 9.65 -6.63
C ALA A 133 0.39 10.18 -6.46
N CYS A 134 -0.61 9.57 -7.13
CA CYS A 134 -2.02 9.95 -6.94
C CYS A 134 -2.47 9.80 -5.47
N LEU A 135 -2.16 8.66 -4.84
CA LEU A 135 -2.49 8.42 -3.43
C LEU A 135 -1.81 9.42 -2.48
N ALA A 136 -0.62 9.91 -2.83
CA ALA A 136 0.06 10.92 -2.04
C ALA A 136 -0.69 12.28 -2.07
N VAL A 137 -1.34 12.61 -3.19
CA VAL A 137 -2.17 13.83 -3.30
C VAL A 137 -3.43 13.69 -2.44
N ASP A 138 -4.14 12.57 -2.53
CA ASP A 138 -5.33 12.31 -1.70
C ASP A 138 -4.98 12.35 -0.21
N HIS A 139 -3.87 11.71 0.17
CA HIS A 139 -3.40 11.74 1.55
C HIS A 139 -3.00 13.14 2.02
N ALA A 140 -2.38 13.94 1.15
CA ALA A 140 -2.10 15.34 1.45
C ALA A 140 -3.39 16.14 1.69
N GLU A 141 -4.45 15.89 0.90
CA GLU A 141 -5.76 16.50 1.10
C GLU A 141 -6.33 16.17 2.48
N GLU A 142 -6.36 14.89 2.84
CA GLU A 142 -6.86 14.41 4.13
C GLU A 142 -6.13 15.07 5.31
N LEU A 143 -4.82 15.19 5.22
CA LEU A 143 -3.99 15.81 6.27
C LEU A 143 -4.16 17.33 6.37
N LEU A 144 -4.60 17.98 5.29
CA LEU A 144 -4.90 19.41 5.25
C LEU A 144 -6.35 19.72 5.69
N LYS A 145 -7.27 18.75 5.61
CA LYS A 145 -8.63 18.90 6.15
C LYS A 145 -8.56 19.06 7.68
N LYS A 146 -9.31 20.03 8.22
CA LYS A 146 -9.43 20.19 9.69
C LYS A 146 -10.01 18.90 10.28
N PRO A 147 -9.54 18.48 11.48
CA PRO A 147 -10.13 17.32 12.15
C PRO A 147 -11.63 17.53 12.29
N TYR A 148 -12.40 16.48 12.00
CA TYR A 148 -13.84 16.47 12.24
C TYR A 148 -14.09 16.87 13.69
N ASN A 149 -14.76 18.01 13.90
CA ASN A 149 -15.11 18.49 15.22
C ASN A 149 -16.58 18.16 15.50
N PRO A 150 -16.88 17.09 16.26
CA PRO A 150 -18.26 16.67 16.53
C PRO A 150 -19.09 17.72 17.27
N SER A 151 -18.48 18.69 17.95
CA SER A 151 -19.19 19.75 18.69
C SER A 151 -19.77 20.86 17.79
N LYS A 152 -19.47 20.87 16.49
CA LYS A 152 -20.04 21.81 15.51
C LYS A 152 -21.32 21.32 14.84
N LYS A 153 -21.92 20.21 15.31
CA LYS A 153 -23.31 19.83 14.96
C LYS A 153 -24.22 20.92 15.54
N LYS A 154 -24.46 21.97 14.74
CA LYS A 154 -25.30 23.10 15.09
C LYS A 154 -26.58 22.60 15.76
N GLN A 155 -26.89 23.25 16.87
CA GLN A 155 -28.25 23.42 17.37
C GLN A 155 -29.15 23.74 16.18
N VAL A 156 -29.79 22.72 15.61
CA VAL A 156 -30.97 22.92 14.78
C VAL A 156 -32.09 23.05 15.80
N THR A 157 -32.21 24.25 16.38
CA THR A 157 -33.44 24.65 17.04
C THR A 157 -34.50 24.69 15.96
N LEU A 158 -35.41 23.72 16.00
CA LEU A 158 -36.69 23.78 15.30
C LEU A 158 -37.44 24.98 15.89
N THR A 159 -37.45 26.09 15.16
CA THR A 159 -38.43 27.18 15.32
C THR A 159 -39.59 26.93 14.37
#